data_AF-A0A7H0I8T9-F1
#
_entry.id   AF-A0A7H0I8T9-F1
#
_cell.length_a   1.000
_cell.length_b   1.000
_cell.length_c   1.000
_cell.angle_alpha   90.00
_cell.angle_beta   90.00
_cell.angle_gamma   90.00
#
_symmetry.space_group_name_H-M   'P 1'
#
loop_
_entity.id
_entity.type
_entity.pdbx_description
1 polymer ?
#
loop_
_entity_poly.entity_id
_entity_poly.type
_entity_poly.pdbx_seq_one_letter_code
_entity_poly.pdbx_strand_id
1 'polypeptide(L)'
;MSAVERRVGAGAGAGAVSVGGIRAGEGVVSVGEARPGGGVVSVAEARPGDGAPTLGALTVGQLLRLCDVAGLAPADAEQYAGVLLGALGPVAERPLDLPPPTRTFLSDDHTPVEFSLAHLPGRPPALRVLVEPGCLEGDLAANGRAGLAVVHELARAWNFSTAQLDALTDLFLPDDPHGPLALWIALELRAGGTPAVKVYLNPAASGPDRAAATVREALRRLGHPDAFDTLPDADGYPFLALDLGDWDTPRAKVYLRHDGLTAARAGTLCRTEPGPSAAEFEDFLVLAGGLGDGDLHVPLAGRPGLTCHAFTENRTGLPSGFTLHVPVRDYVRHDGEALARATRALRRYGMDPASLRRAMDALTSRRPEDGAGLIAYLALVHQEGRPARVTTYLSAEAYAVRVAGVDVPCGVACA
;
A
#
# COMPACT_ATOMS: atom_id res chain seq x y z
N MET A 1 -49.43 -18.75 -45.11
CA MET A 1 -49.96 -20.00 -44.52
C MET A 1 -49.84 -19.87 -43.00
N SER A 2 -50.99 -19.83 -42.31
CA SER A 2 -51.30 -19.86 -40.86
C SER A 2 -50.50 -18.90 -39.92
N ALA A 3 -51.04 -17.88 -39.24
CA ALA A 3 -52.26 -17.73 -38.40
C ALA A 3 -52.26 -18.72 -37.20
N VAL A 4 -52.54 -18.40 -35.92
CA VAL A 4 -53.16 -17.23 -35.25
C VAL A 4 -53.23 -17.51 -33.71
N GLU A 5 -53.37 -16.45 -32.87
CA GLU A 5 -53.98 -16.34 -31.50
C GLU A 5 -53.38 -17.06 -30.25
N ARG A 6 -53.06 -16.36 -29.13
CA ARG A 6 -53.83 -15.65 -28.05
C ARG A 6 -54.46 -16.55 -26.95
N ARG A 7 -54.08 -16.30 -25.68
CA ARG A 7 -54.89 -16.00 -24.45
C ARG A 7 -54.04 -16.28 -23.19
N VAL A 8 -53.78 -15.30 -22.30
CA VAL A 8 -54.60 -14.76 -21.17
C VAL A 8 -54.93 -15.79 -20.09
N GLY A 9 -54.52 -15.50 -18.85
CA GLY A 9 -55.01 -16.14 -17.62
C GLY A 9 -54.37 -15.56 -16.36
N ALA A 10 -55.08 -14.66 -15.68
CA ALA A 10 -54.77 -14.10 -14.37
C ALA A 10 -55.14 -15.08 -13.23
N GLY A 11 -54.54 -14.92 -12.05
CA GLY A 11 -54.96 -15.62 -10.84
C GLY A 11 -54.21 -15.16 -9.59
N ALA A 12 -54.83 -14.24 -8.85
CA ALA A 12 -54.46 -13.83 -7.50
C ALA A 12 -54.81 -14.90 -6.46
N GLY A 13 -54.11 -14.91 -5.32
CA GLY A 13 -54.46 -15.72 -4.15
C GLY A 13 -53.66 -15.33 -2.91
N ALA A 14 -54.31 -14.59 -2.01
CA ALA A 14 -53.84 -14.18 -0.70
C ALA A 14 -54.18 -15.21 0.40
N GLY A 15 -53.48 -15.14 1.55
CA GLY A 15 -53.84 -15.79 2.83
C GLY A 15 -52.57 -16.23 3.58
N ALA A 16 -52.00 -15.53 4.56
CA ALA A 16 -52.48 -15.05 5.87
C ALA A 16 -52.52 -16.12 7.00
N VAL A 17 -51.57 -15.94 7.95
CA VAL A 17 -51.70 -16.04 9.43
C VAL A 17 -51.74 -17.43 10.12
N SER A 18 -50.80 -17.67 11.04
CA SER A 18 -51.00 -17.77 12.52
C SER A 18 -49.93 -18.68 13.21
N VAL A 19 -49.01 -18.17 14.05
CA VAL A 19 -48.99 -18.07 15.54
C VAL A 19 -48.71 -19.37 16.32
N GLY A 20 -47.72 -19.27 17.24
CA GLY A 20 -47.59 -20.04 18.49
C GLY A 20 -46.31 -20.89 18.56
N GLY A 21 -45.49 -20.89 19.60
CA GLY A 21 -45.57 -20.34 20.94
C GLY A 21 -44.32 -20.73 21.74
N ILE A 22 -44.16 -20.02 22.86
CA ILE A 22 -43.02 -19.90 23.79
C ILE A 22 -42.77 -21.20 24.62
N ARG A 23 -41.51 -21.54 24.95
CA ARG A 23 -40.99 -21.61 26.35
C ARG A 23 -39.52 -22.02 26.50
N ALA A 24 -38.95 -21.46 27.57
CA ALA A 24 -37.59 -21.49 28.06
C ALA A 24 -37.23 -22.77 28.84
N GLY A 25 -35.91 -22.99 29.01
CA GLY A 25 -35.31 -23.92 29.96
C GLY A 25 -33.81 -23.67 30.09
N GLU A 26 -33.39 -23.20 31.27
CA GLU A 26 -32.05 -22.74 31.64
C GLU A 26 -31.04 -23.86 31.97
N GLY A 27 -29.76 -23.53 31.78
CA GLY A 27 -28.65 -23.88 32.68
C GLY A 27 -27.75 -25.07 32.30
N VAL A 28 -26.43 -25.08 32.52
CA VAL A 28 -25.43 -24.15 33.10
C VAL A 28 -24.02 -24.75 32.78
N VAL A 29 -23.10 -23.91 32.26
CA VAL A 29 -21.65 -23.74 32.58
C VAL A 29 -20.65 -24.92 32.49
N SER A 30 -19.60 -24.78 31.66
CA SER A 30 -18.23 -24.32 32.08
C SER A 30 -17.21 -24.34 30.91
N VAL A 31 -16.60 -23.19 30.52
CA VAL A 31 -15.20 -22.70 30.73
C VAL A 31 -14.10 -23.63 30.18
N GLY A 32 -13.04 -23.22 29.46
CA GLY A 32 -12.51 -21.96 28.91
C GLY A 32 -11.65 -22.33 27.67
N GLU A 33 -11.05 -21.45 26.88
CA GLU A 33 -10.08 -20.43 27.27
C GLU A 33 -9.88 -19.47 26.07
N ALA A 34 -9.76 -18.17 26.37
CA ALA A 34 -9.56 -17.09 25.42
C ALA A 34 -8.16 -16.48 25.60
N ARG A 35 -7.58 -15.92 24.52
CA ARG A 35 -6.74 -14.70 24.46
C ARG A 35 -6.06 -14.52 23.08
N PRO A 36 -5.65 -13.29 22.69
CA PRO A 36 -6.37 -12.02 22.81
C PRO A 36 -6.44 -11.25 21.46
N GLY A 37 -7.57 -10.59 21.23
CA GLY A 37 -7.75 -9.65 20.13
C GLY A 37 -7.17 -8.27 20.46
N GLY A 38 -6.46 -7.68 19.50
CA GLY A 38 -6.10 -6.26 19.52
C GLY A 38 -7.35 -5.42 19.28
N GLY A 39 -7.72 -4.60 20.27
CA GLY A 39 -8.82 -3.65 20.15
C GLY A 39 -8.46 -2.54 19.17
N VAL A 40 -9.41 -2.17 18.33
CA VAL A 40 -9.35 -1.00 17.45
C VAL A 40 -10.25 0.07 18.05
N VAL A 41 -9.77 1.31 18.16
CA VAL A 41 -10.57 2.43 18.68
C VAL A 41 -10.96 3.34 17.51
N SER A 42 -12.26 3.61 17.39
CA SER A 42 -12.85 4.53 16.41
C SER A 42 -12.48 5.98 16.76
N VAL A 43 -12.01 6.76 15.79
CA VAL A 43 -11.67 8.18 15.99
C VAL A 43 -12.80 9.05 15.44
N ALA A 44 -13.55 9.72 16.31
CA ALA A 44 -14.37 10.86 15.94
C ALA A 44 -14.57 11.81 17.14
N GLU A 45 -13.93 12.98 17.11
CA GLU A 45 -14.43 14.15 17.83
C GLU A 45 -14.87 15.19 16.78
N ALA A 46 -16.18 15.31 16.59
CA ALA A 46 -16.79 16.33 15.74
C ALA A 46 -17.31 17.50 16.61
N ARG A 47 -17.10 18.73 16.14
CA ARG A 47 -17.79 19.92 16.67
C ARG A 47 -19.26 19.90 16.20
N PRO A 48 -20.21 20.44 16.99
CA PRO A 48 -21.62 20.41 16.61
C PRO A 48 -21.93 21.46 15.54
N GLY A 49 -22.32 21.03 14.33
CA GLY A 49 -22.88 21.93 13.30
C GLY A 49 -22.91 21.41 11.86
N ASP A 50 -21.91 20.64 11.43
CA ASP A 50 -21.80 20.10 10.07
C ASP A 50 -21.82 18.57 10.12
N GLY A 51 -22.29 17.91 9.06
CA GLY A 51 -22.34 16.44 8.97
C GLY A 51 -20.98 15.77 9.21
N ALA A 52 -20.96 14.45 9.41
CA ALA A 52 -19.72 13.71 9.60
C ALA A 52 -18.73 13.98 8.44
N PRO A 53 -17.43 14.20 8.73
CA PRO A 53 -16.44 14.44 7.69
C PRO A 53 -16.40 13.28 6.70
N THR A 54 -16.15 13.57 5.42
CA THR A 54 -16.04 12.55 4.37
C THR A 54 -14.60 12.08 4.19
N LEU A 55 -14.44 10.89 3.59
CA LEU A 55 -13.12 10.34 3.25
C LEU A 55 -12.30 11.30 2.37
N GLY A 56 -12.95 11.90 1.36
CA GLY A 56 -12.32 12.86 0.47
C GLY A 56 -11.87 14.11 1.21
N ALA A 57 -12.73 14.68 2.07
CA ALA A 57 -12.37 15.87 2.85
C ALA A 57 -11.16 15.64 3.77
N LEU A 58 -11.10 14.48 4.45
CA LEU A 58 -9.97 14.11 5.29
C LEU A 58 -8.69 13.95 4.48
N THR A 59 -8.71 13.10 3.46
CA THR A 59 -7.52 12.72 2.69
C THR A 59 -6.99 13.87 1.81
N VAL A 60 -7.87 14.72 1.27
CA VAL A 60 -7.45 15.98 0.61
C VAL A 60 -6.83 16.94 1.62
N GLY A 61 -7.43 17.13 2.79
CA GLY A 61 -6.86 17.98 3.83
C GLY A 61 -5.45 17.52 4.23
N GLN A 62 -5.25 16.21 4.38
CA GLN A 62 -3.94 15.60 4.60
C GLN A 62 -2.98 15.86 3.44
N LEU A 63 -3.40 15.61 2.19
CA LEU A 63 -2.60 15.81 0.99
C LEU A 63 -2.13 17.26 0.86
N LEU A 64 -3.01 18.25 1.06
CA LEU A 64 -2.67 19.66 0.95
C LEU A 64 -1.61 20.08 1.98
N ARG A 65 -1.74 19.63 3.23
CA ARG A 65 -0.74 19.91 4.28
C ARG A 65 0.59 19.18 4.00
N LEU A 66 0.55 17.98 3.44
CA LEU A 66 1.76 17.28 3.01
C LEU A 66 2.44 17.93 1.80
N CYS A 67 1.67 18.52 0.88
CA CYS A 67 2.21 19.29 -0.25
C CYS A 67 3.03 20.49 0.25
N ASP A 68 2.56 21.20 1.29
CA ASP A 68 3.32 22.27 1.95
C ASP A 68 4.65 21.74 2.55
N VAL A 69 4.61 20.59 3.24
CA VAL A 69 5.83 19.93 3.77
C VAL A 69 6.81 19.55 2.66
N ALA A 70 6.31 19.14 1.50
CA ALA A 70 7.09 18.80 0.31
C ALA A 70 7.56 20.03 -0.49
N GLY A 71 7.15 21.24 -0.11
CA GLY A 71 7.51 22.48 -0.80
C GLY A 71 6.84 22.65 -2.18
N LEU A 72 5.68 22.03 -2.40
CA LEU A 72 4.91 22.21 -3.63
C LEU A 72 4.13 23.54 -3.59
N ALA A 73 3.97 24.16 -4.76
CA ALA A 73 3.20 25.38 -4.88
C ALA A 73 1.71 25.12 -4.58
N PRO A 74 0.97 26.09 -4.01
CA PRO A 74 -0.47 25.92 -3.72
C PRO A 74 -1.28 25.50 -4.95
N ALA A 75 -0.97 26.04 -6.14
CA ALA A 75 -1.65 25.67 -7.38
C ALA A 75 -1.41 24.19 -7.77
N ASP A 76 -0.19 23.67 -7.58
CA ASP A 76 0.10 22.25 -7.80
C ASP A 76 -0.66 21.39 -6.78
N ALA A 77 -0.70 21.82 -5.52
CA ALA A 77 -1.40 21.10 -4.46
C ALA A 77 -2.91 21.01 -4.70
N GLU A 78 -3.54 22.11 -5.14
CA GLU A 78 -4.96 22.15 -5.53
C GLU A 78 -5.25 21.23 -6.72
N GLN A 79 -4.37 21.21 -7.72
CA GLN A 79 -4.49 20.29 -8.85
C GLN A 79 -4.43 18.83 -8.38
N TYR A 80 -3.47 18.48 -7.52
CA TYR A 80 -3.34 17.11 -7.00
C TYR A 80 -4.48 16.70 -6.07
N ALA A 81 -5.07 17.64 -5.32
CA ALA A 81 -6.30 17.39 -4.58
C ALA A 81 -7.46 16.99 -5.51
N GLY A 82 -7.63 17.72 -6.63
CA GLY A 82 -8.61 17.37 -7.66
C GLY A 82 -8.37 15.98 -8.28
N VAL A 83 -7.11 15.63 -8.52
CA VAL A 83 -6.73 14.29 -9.03
C VAL A 83 -7.06 13.20 -8.01
N LEU A 84 -6.76 13.41 -6.73
CA LEU A 84 -7.09 12.44 -5.68
C LEU A 84 -8.60 12.22 -5.57
N LEU A 85 -9.40 13.30 -5.59
CA LEU A 85 -10.86 13.21 -5.57
C LEU A 85 -11.40 12.47 -6.80
N GLY A 86 -10.87 12.78 -7.99
CA GLY A 86 -11.23 12.07 -9.22
C GLY A 86 -10.91 10.57 -9.14
N ALA A 87 -9.74 10.22 -8.61
CA ALA A 87 -9.34 8.81 -8.44
C ALA A 87 -10.17 8.06 -7.39
N LEU A 88 -10.58 8.73 -6.31
CA LEU A 88 -11.50 8.15 -5.30
C LEU A 88 -12.94 8.01 -5.82
N GLY A 89 -13.31 8.78 -6.84
CA GLY A 89 -14.64 8.78 -7.42
C GLY A 89 -15.73 9.03 -6.37
N PRO A 90 -16.87 8.31 -6.41
CA PRO A 90 -17.95 8.51 -5.45
C PRO A 90 -17.59 8.23 -3.99
N VAL A 91 -16.50 7.48 -3.72
CA VAL A 91 -16.06 7.18 -2.34
C VAL A 91 -15.52 8.43 -1.63
N ALA A 92 -15.09 9.45 -2.38
CA ALA A 92 -14.67 10.72 -1.80
C ALA A 92 -15.77 11.37 -0.92
N GLU A 93 -17.04 11.19 -1.28
CA GLU A 93 -18.19 11.72 -0.54
C GLU A 93 -18.68 10.80 0.58
N ARG A 94 -18.02 9.66 0.81
CA ARG A 94 -18.43 8.71 1.85
C ARG A 94 -18.18 9.30 3.24
N PRO A 95 -19.20 9.41 4.10
CA PRO A 95 -19.03 9.78 5.51
C PRO A 95 -18.13 8.79 6.26
N LEU A 96 -17.25 9.31 7.12
CA LEU A 96 -16.30 8.49 7.90
C LEU A 96 -16.93 7.77 9.11
N ASP A 97 -18.18 8.09 9.46
CA ASP A 97 -18.96 7.31 10.43
C ASP A 97 -19.52 6.00 9.84
N LEU A 98 -19.43 5.83 8.51
CA LEU A 98 -19.67 4.56 7.84
C LEU A 98 -18.39 3.70 7.82
N PRO A 99 -18.52 2.36 7.75
CA PRO A 99 -17.36 1.48 7.58
C PRO A 99 -16.54 1.81 6.33
N PRO A 100 -15.29 1.33 6.19
CA PRO A 100 -14.56 1.36 4.93
C PRO A 100 -15.40 0.82 3.75
N PRO A 101 -15.25 1.35 2.53
CA PRO A 101 -16.07 0.95 1.38
C PRO A 101 -15.87 -0.54 1.03
N THR A 102 -14.64 -1.02 1.18
CA THR A 102 -14.22 -2.42 1.05
C THR A 102 -13.09 -2.70 2.04
N ARG A 103 -12.73 -3.97 2.21
CA ARG A 103 -11.56 -4.39 2.99
C ARG A 103 -10.30 -4.39 2.13
N THR A 104 -9.97 -3.22 1.57
CA THR A 104 -8.74 -3.07 0.77
C THR A 104 -7.51 -3.50 1.58
N PHE A 105 -6.55 -4.12 0.89
CA PHE A 105 -5.25 -4.50 1.45
C PHE A 105 -4.24 -3.33 1.47
N LEU A 106 -4.64 -2.14 0.96
CA LEU A 106 -3.76 -0.98 0.82
C LEU A 106 -3.25 -0.47 2.18
N SER A 107 -4.12 -0.42 3.19
CA SER A 107 -3.76 -0.05 4.55
C SER A 107 -4.38 -1.00 5.58
N ASP A 108 -3.83 -1.01 6.79
CA ASP A 108 -4.29 -1.88 7.88
C ASP A 108 -5.73 -1.53 8.36
N ASP A 109 -6.15 -0.26 8.21
CA ASP A 109 -7.50 0.21 8.55
C ASP A 109 -8.46 0.23 7.36
N HIS A 110 -8.04 -0.28 6.21
CA HIS A 110 -8.79 -0.29 4.95
C HIS A 110 -9.13 1.10 4.39
N THR A 111 -8.38 2.14 4.78
CA THR A 111 -8.37 3.40 4.05
C THR A 111 -7.79 3.18 2.65
N PRO A 112 -8.49 3.55 1.56
CA PRO A 112 -7.99 3.33 0.20
C PRO A 112 -6.96 4.39 -0.23
N VAL A 113 -6.23 4.98 0.73
CA VAL A 113 -5.23 6.03 0.54
C VAL A 113 -4.05 5.81 1.49
N GLU A 114 -2.83 5.87 0.98
CA GLU A 114 -1.58 5.90 1.74
C GLU A 114 -0.64 6.97 1.16
N PHE A 115 0.13 7.65 2.00
CA PHE A 115 1.11 8.64 1.56
C PHE A 115 2.54 8.07 1.67
N SER A 116 3.48 8.65 0.92
CA SER A 116 4.90 8.41 1.20
C SER A 116 5.77 9.62 0.90
N LEU A 117 6.86 9.73 1.63
CA LEU A 117 7.89 10.76 1.45
C LEU A 117 9.21 10.08 1.11
N ALA A 118 9.75 10.34 -0.08
CA ALA A 118 11.12 9.95 -0.42
C ALA A 118 12.08 11.10 -0.11
N HIS A 119 12.93 10.87 0.89
CA HIS A 119 13.90 11.82 1.42
C HIS A 119 15.23 11.70 0.70
N LEU A 120 15.84 12.85 0.43
CA LEU A 120 17.13 12.98 -0.22
C LEU A 120 17.90 14.14 0.42
N PRO A 121 19.25 14.10 0.47
CA PRO A 121 20.04 15.17 1.08
C PRO A 121 19.80 16.53 0.42
N GLY A 122 19.69 17.58 1.24
CA GLY A 122 19.67 18.97 0.78
C GLY A 122 18.43 19.43 0.01
N ARG A 123 17.32 18.68 0.03
CA ARG A 123 16.08 19.06 -0.68
C ARG A 123 14.82 18.62 0.07
N PRO A 124 13.65 19.25 -0.20
CA PRO A 124 12.36 18.76 0.28
C PRO A 124 12.09 17.31 -0.16
N PRO A 125 11.35 16.52 0.64
CA PRO A 125 11.01 15.15 0.27
C PRO A 125 10.05 15.12 -0.92
N ALA A 126 10.23 14.12 -1.80
CA ALA A 126 9.28 13.86 -2.87
C ALA A 126 8.04 13.14 -2.31
N LEU A 127 6.89 13.81 -2.37
CA LEU A 127 5.59 13.31 -1.91
C LEU A 127 4.97 12.38 -2.95
N ARG A 128 4.38 11.28 -2.47
CA ARG A 128 3.50 10.43 -3.26
C ARG A 128 2.22 10.13 -2.50
N VAL A 129 1.16 9.89 -3.25
CA VAL A 129 -0.10 9.31 -2.76
C VAL A 129 -0.38 8.02 -3.53
N LEU A 130 -0.69 6.95 -2.80
CA LEU A 130 -1.16 5.66 -3.30
C LEU A 130 -2.67 5.58 -3.07
N VAL A 131 -3.42 5.16 -4.07
CA VAL A 131 -4.88 5.06 -4.03
C VAL A 131 -5.37 3.76 -4.66
N GLU A 132 -6.47 3.21 -4.15
CA GLU A 132 -7.24 2.13 -4.78
C GLU A 132 -8.53 2.72 -5.40
N PRO A 133 -8.55 3.01 -6.72
CA PRO A 133 -9.69 3.71 -7.33
C PRO A 133 -10.96 2.85 -7.38
N GLY A 134 -10.81 1.52 -7.47
CA GLY A 134 -11.92 0.57 -7.55
C GLY A 134 -12.56 0.20 -6.21
N CYS A 135 -12.20 0.88 -5.11
CA CYS A 135 -12.54 0.45 -3.76
C CYS A 135 -14.05 0.48 -3.40
N LEU A 136 -14.92 1.02 -4.26
CA LEU A 136 -16.39 0.97 -4.10
C LEU A 136 -17.03 -0.29 -4.68
N GLU A 137 -16.33 -0.95 -5.60
CA GLU A 137 -16.90 -2.02 -6.41
C GLU A 137 -17.20 -3.29 -5.58
N GLY A 138 -18.28 -3.97 -5.94
CA GLY A 138 -18.81 -5.11 -5.17
C GLY A 138 -17.98 -6.39 -5.29
N ASP A 139 -17.10 -6.48 -6.28
CA ASP A 139 -16.19 -7.59 -6.50
C ASP A 139 -14.82 -7.11 -7.04
N LEU A 140 -13.83 -7.99 -6.97
CA LEU A 140 -12.45 -7.65 -7.30
C LEU A 140 -12.21 -7.48 -8.81
N ALA A 141 -13.02 -8.11 -9.67
CA ALA A 141 -12.93 -7.93 -11.12
C ALA A 141 -13.44 -6.53 -11.52
N ALA A 142 -14.57 -6.11 -10.95
CA ALA A 142 -15.10 -4.76 -11.10
C ALA A 142 -14.15 -3.71 -10.53
N ASN A 143 -13.57 -3.96 -9.35
CA ASN A 143 -12.53 -3.11 -8.75
C ASN A 143 -11.35 -2.90 -9.72
N GLY A 144 -10.84 -3.97 -10.31
CA GLY A 144 -9.76 -3.91 -11.31
C GLY A 144 -10.12 -3.11 -12.56
N ARG A 145 -11.33 -3.32 -13.11
CA ARG A 145 -11.82 -2.56 -14.27
C ARG A 145 -11.97 -1.07 -13.98
N ALA A 146 -12.50 -0.72 -12.81
CA ALA A 146 -12.61 0.66 -12.36
C ALA A 146 -11.22 1.30 -12.19
N GLY A 147 -10.28 0.59 -11.55
CA GLY A 147 -8.89 1.02 -11.44
C GLY A 147 -8.22 1.28 -12.81
N LEU A 148 -8.38 0.36 -13.76
CA LEU A 148 -7.84 0.50 -15.11
C LEU A 148 -8.44 1.70 -15.86
N ALA A 149 -9.75 1.92 -15.72
CA ALA A 149 -10.42 3.06 -16.33
C ALA A 149 -9.84 4.40 -15.83
N VAL A 150 -9.57 4.52 -14.54
CA VAL A 150 -8.91 5.70 -13.95
C VAL A 150 -7.50 5.86 -14.51
N VAL A 151 -6.69 4.80 -14.63
CA VAL A 151 -5.36 4.89 -15.26
C VAL A 151 -5.46 5.43 -16.69
N HIS A 152 -6.41 4.94 -17.49
CA HIS A 152 -6.64 5.42 -18.85
C HIS A 152 -7.13 6.87 -18.91
N GLU A 153 -7.88 7.35 -17.91
CA GLU A 153 -8.24 8.77 -17.78
C GLU A 153 -7.03 9.65 -17.50
N LEU A 154 -6.18 9.26 -16.56
CA LEU A 154 -4.92 9.96 -16.27
C LEU A 154 -4.00 9.97 -17.50
N ALA A 155 -3.95 8.85 -18.24
CA ALA A 155 -3.19 8.73 -19.49
C ALA A 155 -3.65 9.71 -20.56
N ARG A 156 -4.97 9.88 -20.72
CA ARG A 156 -5.54 10.90 -21.62
C ARG A 156 -5.26 12.32 -21.15
N ALA A 157 -5.37 12.57 -19.83
CA ALA A 157 -5.18 13.90 -19.27
C ALA A 157 -3.75 14.43 -19.44
N TRP A 158 -2.75 13.55 -19.28
CA TRP A 158 -1.32 13.91 -19.40
C TRP A 158 -0.61 13.30 -20.61
N ASN A 159 -1.37 12.76 -21.57
CA ASN A 159 -0.88 12.23 -22.84
C ASN A 159 0.28 11.21 -22.70
N PHE A 160 0.16 10.26 -21.78
CA PHE A 160 1.11 9.16 -21.67
C PHE A 160 0.57 7.84 -22.24
N SER A 161 1.47 6.96 -22.66
CA SER A 161 1.10 5.64 -23.18
C SER A 161 0.79 4.64 -22.07
N THR A 162 -0.25 3.84 -22.26
CA THR A 162 -0.63 2.70 -21.41
C THR A 162 -0.29 1.36 -22.05
N ALA A 163 0.38 1.33 -23.20
CA ALA A 163 0.59 0.11 -23.99
C ALA A 163 1.25 -1.03 -23.20
N GLN A 164 2.19 -0.71 -22.30
CA GLN A 164 2.81 -1.70 -21.43
C GLN A 164 1.82 -2.30 -20.42
N LEU A 165 0.92 -1.49 -19.85
CA LEU A 165 -0.13 -1.97 -18.95
C LEU A 165 -1.17 -2.80 -19.71
N ASP A 166 -1.59 -2.31 -20.88
CA ASP A 166 -2.60 -2.96 -21.71
C ASP A 166 -2.13 -4.37 -22.14
N ALA A 167 -0.83 -4.52 -22.44
CA ALA A 167 -0.21 -5.81 -22.78
C ALA A 167 -0.17 -6.84 -21.63
N LEU A 168 -0.45 -6.42 -20.39
CA LEU A 168 -0.45 -7.29 -19.21
C LEU A 168 -1.85 -7.52 -18.63
N THR A 169 -2.88 -6.86 -19.14
CA THR A 169 -4.21 -6.85 -18.52
C THR A 169 -4.81 -8.26 -18.38
N ASP A 170 -4.62 -9.15 -19.36
CA ASP A 170 -5.08 -10.54 -19.30
C ASP A 170 -4.41 -11.38 -18.19
N LEU A 171 -3.19 -11.01 -17.78
CA LEU A 171 -2.47 -11.72 -16.72
C LEU A 171 -2.93 -11.29 -15.32
N PHE A 172 -3.22 -10.00 -15.16
CA PHE A 172 -3.42 -9.38 -13.85
C PHE A 172 -4.88 -9.05 -13.53
N LEU A 173 -5.74 -8.93 -14.53
CA LEU A 173 -7.18 -8.65 -14.38
C LEU A 173 -8.03 -9.74 -15.06
N PRO A 174 -7.94 -11.02 -14.64
CA PRO A 174 -8.81 -12.09 -15.13
C PRO A 174 -10.27 -11.88 -14.69
N ASP A 175 -11.20 -12.62 -15.28
CA ASP A 175 -12.64 -12.52 -14.98
C ASP A 175 -12.99 -12.87 -13.52
N ASP A 176 -12.25 -13.79 -12.90
CA ASP A 176 -12.41 -14.23 -11.50
C ASP A 176 -11.07 -14.10 -10.75
N PRO A 177 -10.68 -12.88 -10.35
CA PRO A 177 -9.38 -12.63 -9.75
C PRO A 177 -9.34 -13.03 -8.28
N HIS A 178 -8.24 -13.65 -7.88
CA HIS A 178 -7.86 -13.82 -6.48
C HIS A 178 -7.30 -12.51 -5.90
N GLY A 179 -7.55 -12.30 -4.60
CA GLY A 179 -6.97 -11.21 -3.83
C GLY A 179 -5.44 -11.28 -3.68
N PRO A 180 -4.82 -10.33 -2.97
CA PRO A 180 -5.47 -9.37 -2.07
C PRO A 180 -5.80 -8.01 -2.69
N LEU A 181 -5.41 -7.74 -3.94
CA LEU A 181 -5.69 -6.51 -4.68
C LEU A 181 -5.94 -6.80 -6.16
N ALA A 182 -6.53 -5.83 -6.87
CA ALA A 182 -6.61 -5.84 -8.33
C ALA A 182 -5.65 -4.80 -8.93
N LEU A 183 -5.85 -3.52 -8.62
CA LEU A 183 -5.02 -2.42 -9.13
C LEU A 183 -4.96 -1.25 -8.14
N TRP A 184 -3.75 -0.79 -7.84
CA TRP A 184 -3.52 0.49 -7.15
C TRP A 184 -2.74 1.46 -8.04
N ILE A 185 -2.91 2.76 -7.78
CA ILE A 185 -2.20 3.84 -8.47
C ILE A 185 -1.40 4.63 -7.44
N ALA A 186 -0.09 4.76 -7.65
CA ALA A 186 0.72 5.76 -6.95
C ALA A 186 1.01 6.94 -7.86
N LEU A 187 0.82 8.14 -7.34
CA LEU A 187 1.12 9.41 -7.99
C LEU A 187 2.31 10.04 -7.28
N GLU A 188 3.42 10.24 -7.98
CA GLU A 188 4.52 11.08 -7.50
C GLU A 188 4.21 12.54 -7.84
N LEU A 189 3.97 13.34 -6.79
CA LEU A 189 3.53 14.72 -6.93
C LEU A 189 4.74 15.61 -7.19
N ARG A 190 4.84 16.10 -8.42
CA ARG A 190 5.97 16.91 -8.90
C ARG A 190 5.59 18.39 -9.00
N ALA A 191 6.59 19.26 -8.99
CA ALA A 191 6.36 20.66 -9.32
C ALA A 191 5.85 20.78 -10.77
N GLY A 192 4.91 21.69 -11.02
CA GLY A 192 4.31 21.92 -12.33
C GLY A 192 3.07 21.07 -12.64
N GLY A 193 2.44 20.49 -11.62
CA GLY A 193 1.09 19.91 -11.70
C GLY A 193 0.95 18.59 -12.47
N THR A 194 2.01 18.05 -13.06
CA THR A 194 1.97 16.76 -13.77
C THR A 194 2.61 15.67 -12.91
N PRO A 195 1.83 14.70 -12.40
CA PRO A 195 2.38 13.65 -11.56
C PRO A 195 3.08 12.59 -12.41
N ALA A 196 4.05 11.91 -11.81
CA ALA A 196 4.50 10.63 -12.35
C ALA A 196 3.55 9.53 -11.90
N VAL A 197 3.05 8.72 -12.84
CA VAL A 197 2.09 7.66 -12.53
C VAL A 197 2.82 6.34 -12.37
N LYS A 198 2.41 5.55 -11.37
CA LYS A 198 2.84 4.17 -11.21
C LYS A 198 1.64 3.31 -10.87
N VAL A 199 1.53 2.14 -11.50
CA VAL A 199 0.45 1.18 -11.23
C VAL A 199 1.01 -0.04 -10.50
N TYR A 200 0.25 -0.60 -9.58
CA TYR A 200 0.57 -1.82 -8.84
C TYR A 200 -0.47 -2.89 -9.18
N LEU A 201 0.01 -4.08 -9.52
CA LEU A 201 -0.78 -5.23 -9.96
C LEU A 201 -0.47 -6.44 -9.06
N ASN A 202 -1.40 -7.39 -9.01
CA ASN A 202 -1.31 -8.60 -8.20
C ASN A 202 -0.80 -9.82 -8.99
N PRO A 203 0.45 -10.28 -8.80
CA PRO A 203 0.94 -11.50 -9.47
C PRO A 203 0.12 -12.75 -9.15
N ALA A 204 -0.52 -12.80 -7.99
CA ALA A 204 -1.38 -13.89 -7.55
C ALA A 204 -2.83 -13.77 -8.04
N ALA A 205 -3.15 -12.87 -8.99
CA ALA A 205 -4.51 -12.68 -9.50
C ALA A 205 -5.15 -13.97 -10.06
N SER A 206 -4.34 -14.87 -10.64
CA SER A 206 -4.79 -16.20 -11.10
C SER A 206 -4.53 -17.33 -10.09
N GLY A 207 -4.30 -16.98 -8.81
CA GLY A 207 -3.96 -17.90 -7.73
C GLY A 207 -2.49 -17.78 -7.28
N PRO A 208 -2.19 -17.93 -5.98
CA PRO A 208 -0.83 -17.83 -5.43
C PRO A 208 0.20 -18.77 -6.09
N ASP A 209 -0.20 -20.00 -6.41
CA ASP A 209 0.68 -21.01 -7.03
C ASP A 209 1.15 -20.60 -8.44
N ARG A 210 0.45 -19.66 -9.08
CA ARG A 210 0.78 -19.15 -10.42
C ARG A 210 1.60 -17.87 -10.39
N ALA A 211 1.82 -17.26 -9.22
CA ALA A 211 2.42 -15.93 -9.10
C ALA A 211 3.81 -15.83 -9.77
N ALA A 212 4.69 -16.80 -9.56
CA ALA A 212 6.01 -16.84 -10.20
C ALA A 212 5.91 -16.88 -11.74
N ALA A 213 5.03 -17.72 -12.28
CA ALA A 213 4.81 -17.82 -13.72
C ALA A 213 4.23 -16.52 -14.30
N THR A 214 3.31 -15.87 -13.58
CA THR A 214 2.76 -14.56 -13.93
C THR A 214 3.84 -13.49 -14.01
N VAL A 215 4.72 -13.39 -13.00
CA VAL A 215 5.84 -12.42 -13.03
C VAL A 215 6.79 -12.69 -14.18
N ARG A 216 7.17 -13.96 -14.40
CA ARG A 216 8.06 -14.35 -15.51
C ARG A 216 7.48 -13.93 -16.85
N GLU A 217 6.22 -14.26 -17.09
CA GLU A 217 5.54 -13.91 -18.34
C GLU A 217 5.38 -12.39 -18.51
N ALA A 218 5.06 -11.67 -17.43
CA ALA A 218 4.97 -10.22 -17.45
C ALA A 218 6.31 -9.56 -17.82
N LEU A 219 7.41 -9.96 -17.18
CA LEU A 219 8.76 -9.47 -17.51
C LEU A 219 9.13 -9.76 -18.97
N ARG A 220 8.80 -10.96 -19.47
CA ARG A 220 9.01 -11.32 -20.88
C ARG A 220 8.24 -10.39 -21.83
N ARG A 221 6.96 -10.13 -21.56
CA ARG A 221 6.12 -9.21 -22.37
C ARG A 221 6.61 -7.76 -22.32
N LEU A 222 7.21 -7.35 -21.21
CA LEU A 222 7.83 -6.04 -21.04
C LEU A 222 9.23 -5.93 -21.66
N GLY A 223 9.74 -6.99 -22.29
CA GLY A 223 11.04 -6.99 -22.96
C GLY A 223 12.24 -7.34 -22.07
N HIS A 224 12.00 -7.95 -20.91
CA HIS A 224 13.02 -8.40 -19.95
C HIS A 224 12.98 -9.93 -19.76
N PRO A 225 13.29 -10.73 -20.81
CA PRO A 225 13.13 -12.19 -20.76
C PRO A 225 14.00 -12.87 -19.69
N ASP A 226 15.19 -12.33 -19.42
CA ASP A 226 16.16 -12.92 -18.47
C ASP A 226 15.97 -12.42 -17.03
N ALA A 227 15.19 -11.35 -16.84
CA ALA A 227 15.10 -10.65 -15.56
C ALA A 227 14.59 -11.53 -14.42
N PHE A 228 13.64 -12.43 -14.69
CA PHE A 228 13.08 -13.30 -13.66
C PHE A 228 14.14 -14.19 -13.03
N ASP A 229 15.05 -14.75 -13.84
CA ASP A 229 16.07 -15.68 -13.36
C ASP A 229 17.20 -14.99 -12.59
N THR A 230 17.24 -13.65 -12.62
CA THR A 230 18.17 -12.84 -11.80
C THR A 230 17.63 -12.50 -10.42
N LEU A 231 16.32 -12.71 -10.17
CA LEU A 231 15.70 -12.42 -8.88
C LEU A 231 16.21 -13.39 -7.80
N PRO A 232 16.43 -12.92 -6.56
CA PRO A 232 16.77 -13.82 -5.45
C PRO A 232 15.56 -14.69 -5.06
N ASP A 233 15.85 -15.79 -4.37
CA ASP A 233 14.81 -16.63 -3.75
C ASP A 233 13.93 -15.81 -2.79
N ALA A 234 12.63 -16.04 -2.88
CA ALA A 234 11.60 -15.33 -2.13
C ALA A 234 10.42 -16.24 -1.78
N ASP A 235 9.68 -15.87 -0.73
CA ASP A 235 8.52 -16.61 -0.22
C ASP A 235 7.21 -16.19 -0.92
N GLY A 236 7.26 -15.22 -1.82
CA GLY A 236 6.12 -14.79 -2.63
C GLY A 236 6.37 -13.51 -3.43
N TYR A 237 5.43 -13.22 -4.35
CA TYR A 237 5.47 -12.08 -5.26
C TYR A 237 4.25 -11.18 -4.99
N PRO A 238 4.27 -10.32 -3.95
CA PRO A 238 3.09 -9.56 -3.56
C PRO A 238 2.66 -8.53 -4.61
N PHE A 239 3.60 -7.95 -5.36
CA PHE A 239 3.29 -6.89 -6.33
C PHE A 239 4.21 -6.95 -7.55
N LEU A 240 3.64 -6.61 -8.71
CA LEU A 240 4.38 -6.09 -9.86
C LEU A 240 3.93 -4.66 -10.11
N ALA A 241 4.85 -3.73 -10.31
CA ALA A 241 4.52 -2.34 -10.57
C ALA A 241 5.18 -1.80 -11.84
N LEU A 242 4.47 -0.90 -12.54
CA LEU A 242 4.94 -0.22 -13.74
C LEU A 242 4.94 1.28 -13.53
N ASP A 243 6.05 1.93 -13.84
CA ASP A 243 6.13 3.38 -14.03
C ASP A 243 5.51 3.73 -15.39
N LEU A 244 4.48 4.58 -15.41
CA LEU A 244 3.79 5.06 -16.62
C LEU A 244 4.01 6.56 -16.83
N GLY A 245 4.17 6.98 -18.08
CA GLY A 245 4.40 8.37 -18.47
C GLY A 245 5.83 8.85 -18.34
N ASP A 246 6.00 10.14 -18.03
CA ASP A 246 7.28 10.83 -18.13
C ASP A 246 8.22 10.46 -16.97
N TRP A 247 8.90 9.34 -17.15
CA TRP A 247 10.03 8.91 -16.33
C TRP A 247 11.30 8.97 -17.18
N ASP A 248 12.39 9.51 -16.61
CA ASP A 248 13.71 9.48 -17.27
C ASP A 248 14.07 8.07 -17.75
N THR A 249 13.72 7.07 -16.93
CA THR A 249 13.85 5.65 -17.22
C THR A 249 12.63 4.94 -16.61
N PRO A 250 11.58 4.65 -17.39
CA PRO A 250 10.44 3.85 -16.92
C PRO A 250 10.93 2.47 -16.42
N ARG A 251 10.27 1.94 -15.40
CA ARG A 251 10.68 0.72 -14.71
C ARG A 251 9.56 -0.30 -14.61
N ALA A 252 9.90 -1.54 -14.87
CA ALA A 252 9.21 -2.70 -14.31
C ALA A 252 9.79 -3.00 -12.92
N LYS A 253 8.93 -3.15 -11.92
CA LYS A 253 9.33 -3.37 -10.51
C LYS A 253 8.70 -4.65 -10.01
N VAL A 254 9.53 -5.58 -9.55
CA VAL A 254 9.07 -6.83 -8.93
C VAL A 254 9.30 -6.76 -7.43
N TYR A 255 8.23 -6.91 -6.66
CA TYR A 255 8.29 -6.98 -5.21
C TYR A 255 8.33 -8.44 -4.78
N LEU A 256 9.20 -8.74 -3.81
CA LEU A 256 9.45 -10.06 -3.27
C LEU A 256 9.19 -10.04 -1.75
N ARG A 257 8.49 -11.06 -1.25
CA ARG A 257 8.25 -11.27 0.17
C ARG A 257 9.35 -12.16 0.77
N HIS A 258 9.85 -11.79 1.94
CA HIS A 258 10.84 -12.55 2.69
C HIS A 258 10.35 -12.77 4.13
N ASP A 259 9.86 -13.98 4.40
CA ASP A 259 9.39 -14.39 5.71
C ASP A 259 10.59 -14.66 6.63
N GLY A 260 10.53 -14.18 7.88
CA GLY A 260 11.64 -14.34 8.83
C GLY A 260 12.96 -13.68 8.37
N LEU A 261 12.88 -12.60 7.59
CA LEU A 261 14.07 -11.93 7.05
C LEU A 261 15.05 -11.53 8.15
N THR A 262 16.32 -11.92 8.00
CA THR A 262 17.44 -11.53 8.88
C THR A 262 18.30 -10.47 8.21
N ALA A 263 19.10 -9.74 8.99
CA ALA A 263 19.96 -8.67 8.45
C ALA A 263 21.02 -9.26 7.50
N ALA A 264 21.65 -10.37 7.90
CA ALA A 264 22.60 -11.10 7.07
C ALA A 264 21.97 -11.50 5.72
N ARG A 265 20.72 -12.01 5.72
CA ARG A 265 20.04 -12.33 4.47
C ARG A 265 19.77 -11.07 3.66
N ALA A 266 19.33 -9.97 4.27
CA ALA A 266 19.07 -8.70 3.59
C ALA A 266 20.30 -8.17 2.83
N GLY A 267 21.50 -8.28 3.41
CA GLY A 267 22.77 -7.93 2.76
C GLY A 267 23.07 -8.71 1.47
N THR A 268 22.47 -9.89 1.30
CA THR A 268 22.69 -10.78 0.13
C THR A 268 21.61 -10.67 -0.95
N LEU A 269 20.55 -9.89 -0.76
CA LEU A 269 19.40 -9.86 -1.69
C LEU A 269 19.57 -8.88 -2.85
N CYS A 270 20.47 -7.91 -2.76
CA CYS A 270 20.71 -6.97 -3.86
C CYS A 270 21.31 -7.69 -5.08
N ARG A 271 20.79 -7.37 -6.27
CA ARG A 271 21.22 -7.93 -7.56
C ARG A 271 21.65 -6.87 -8.57
N THR A 272 21.78 -5.62 -8.12
CA THR A 272 22.21 -4.49 -8.95
C THR A 272 23.74 -4.45 -9.05
N GLU A 273 24.26 -4.10 -10.23
CA GLU A 273 25.70 -3.97 -10.49
C GLU A 273 26.04 -2.65 -11.20
N PRO A 274 26.94 -1.81 -10.66
CA PRO A 274 27.52 -1.90 -9.31
C PRO A 274 26.44 -1.65 -8.24
N GLY A 275 26.41 -2.51 -7.23
CA GLY A 275 25.46 -2.44 -6.12
C GLY A 275 26.04 -1.74 -4.88
N PRO A 276 25.17 -1.29 -3.96
CA PRO A 276 25.59 -0.90 -2.61
C PRO A 276 26.21 -2.07 -1.82
N SER A 277 26.89 -1.76 -0.72
CA SER A 277 27.51 -2.78 0.13
C SER A 277 26.47 -3.60 0.90
N ALA A 278 26.74 -4.88 1.18
CA ALA A 278 25.87 -5.73 1.99
C ALA A 278 25.60 -5.14 3.39
N ALA A 279 26.64 -4.59 4.02
CA ALA A 279 26.59 -3.94 5.33
C ALA A 279 25.56 -2.79 5.38
N GLU A 280 25.31 -2.12 4.25
CA GLU A 280 24.36 -1.02 4.19
C GLU A 280 22.91 -1.48 4.44
N PHE A 281 22.53 -2.64 3.89
CA PHE A 281 21.20 -3.23 4.12
C PHE A 281 21.10 -3.99 5.44
N GLU A 282 22.19 -4.60 5.88
CA GLU A 282 22.28 -5.20 7.21
C GLU A 282 22.00 -4.15 8.29
N ASP A 283 22.76 -3.05 8.28
CA ASP A 283 22.61 -1.93 9.22
C ASP A 283 21.21 -1.31 9.15
N PHE A 284 20.66 -1.17 7.94
CA PHE A 284 19.31 -0.62 7.78
C PHE A 284 18.23 -1.54 8.34
N LEU A 285 18.32 -2.85 8.14
CA LEU A 285 17.36 -3.79 8.70
C LEU A 285 17.44 -3.81 10.23
N VAL A 286 18.65 -3.84 10.80
CA VAL A 286 18.86 -3.79 12.25
C VAL A 286 18.19 -2.53 12.82
N LEU A 287 18.47 -1.38 12.22
CA LEU A 287 17.92 -0.09 12.65
C LEU A 287 16.39 -0.02 12.55
N ALA A 288 15.82 -0.38 11.39
CA ALA A 288 14.39 -0.24 11.13
C ALA A 288 13.57 -1.33 11.87
N GLY A 289 14.09 -2.55 11.92
CA GLY A 289 13.50 -3.68 12.65
C GLY A 289 13.60 -3.57 14.16
N GLY A 290 14.46 -2.68 14.68
CA GLY A 290 14.67 -2.55 16.12
C GLY A 290 15.42 -3.73 16.74
N LEU A 291 16.29 -4.35 15.95
CA LEU A 291 17.16 -5.44 16.38
C LEU A 291 18.37 -4.87 17.15
N GLY A 292 19.01 -5.68 18.00
CA GLY A 292 20.23 -5.27 18.68
C GLY A 292 21.41 -5.10 17.72
N ASP A 293 22.38 -4.27 18.10
CA ASP A 293 23.60 -4.12 17.32
C ASP A 293 24.34 -5.46 17.24
N GLY A 294 24.63 -5.93 16.02
CA GLY A 294 25.25 -7.24 15.79
C GLY A 294 24.28 -8.42 15.68
N ASP A 295 22.97 -8.21 15.84
CA ASP A 295 21.93 -9.26 15.71
C ASP A 295 21.64 -9.62 14.25
N LEU A 296 22.68 -10.02 13.51
CA LEU A 296 22.57 -10.25 12.07
C LEU A 296 21.68 -11.43 11.69
N HIS A 297 21.43 -12.35 12.62
CA HIS A 297 20.70 -13.59 12.40
C HIS A 297 19.33 -13.63 13.09
N VAL A 298 18.92 -12.57 13.80
CA VAL A 298 17.60 -12.51 14.42
C VAL A 298 16.55 -12.23 13.32
N PRO A 299 15.53 -13.09 13.17
CA PRO A 299 14.54 -12.93 12.12
C PRO A 299 13.48 -11.89 12.50
N LEU A 300 12.98 -11.19 11.49
CA LEU A 300 11.73 -10.44 11.57
C LEU A 300 10.55 -11.39 11.84
N ALA A 301 10.08 -11.46 13.09
CA ALA A 301 9.08 -12.44 13.53
C ALA A 301 7.60 -12.07 13.24
N GLY A 302 7.32 -10.80 12.94
CA GLY A 302 6.00 -10.28 12.54
C GLY A 302 5.79 -10.24 11.02
N ARG A 303 5.23 -9.13 10.50
CA ARG A 303 5.06 -8.91 9.05
C ARG A 303 6.38 -9.03 8.27
N PRO A 304 6.40 -9.71 7.13
CA PRO A 304 7.62 -9.98 6.38
C PRO A 304 8.26 -8.70 5.82
N GLY A 305 9.60 -8.72 5.73
CA GLY A 305 10.33 -7.73 4.96
C GLY A 305 10.08 -7.92 3.47
N LEU A 306 10.08 -6.84 2.69
CA LEU A 306 9.93 -6.91 1.24
C LEU A 306 11.18 -6.37 0.56
N THR A 307 11.57 -6.96 -0.58
CA THR A 307 12.50 -6.31 -1.51
C THR A 307 11.80 -5.91 -2.80
N CYS A 308 12.27 -4.86 -3.45
CA CYS A 308 11.81 -4.46 -4.78
C CYS A 308 13.00 -4.39 -5.73
N HIS A 309 12.90 -5.09 -6.85
CA HIS A 309 13.90 -5.14 -7.92
C HIS A 309 13.37 -4.38 -9.14
N ALA A 310 14.10 -3.36 -9.58
CA ALA A 310 13.66 -2.47 -10.65
C ALA A 310 14.50 -2.64 -11.91
N PHE A 311 13.83 -2.91 -13.03
CA PHE A 311 14.42 -3.09 -14.35
C PHE A 311 14.10 -1.87 -15.22
N THR A 312 15.14 -1.16 -15.68
CA THR A 312 15.04 0.00 -16.59
C THR A 312 15.49 -0.33 -18.01
N GLU A 313 16.23 -1.41 -18.18
CA GLU A 313 16.89 -1.82 -19.42
C GLU A 313 17.01 -3.35 -19.48
N ASN A 314 17.35 -3.90 -20.64
CA ASN A 314 17.38 -5.36 -20.87
C ASN A 314 18.70 -5.89 -21.44
N ARG A 315 19.73 -5.05 -21.60
CA ARG A 315 21.05 -5.42 -22.09
C ARG A 315 21.81 -6.28 -21.09
N THR A 316 21.73 -5.96 -19.79
CA THR A 316 22.44 -6.73 -18.75
C THR A 316 21.61 -7.90 -18.21
N GLY A 317 20.28 -7.81 -18.34
CA GLY A 317 19.34 -8.71 -17.67
C GLY A 317 19.19 -8.44 -16.16
N LEU A 318 20.05 -7.62 -15.56
CA LEU A 318 20.10 -7.34 -14.13
C LEU A 318 19.19 -6.17 -13.73
N PRO A 319 18.72 -6.14 -12.47
CA PRO A 319 17.96 -4.99 -11.98
C PRO A 319 18.87 -3.78 -11.74
N SER A 320 18.51 -2.64 -12.32
CA SER A 320 19.12 -1.32 -12.09
C SER A 320 18.85 -0.70 -10.71
N GLY A 321 17.92 -1.26 -9.93
CA GLY A 321 17.53 -0.70 -8.64
C GLY A 321 17.06 -1.75 -7.66
N PHE A 322 17.29 -1.47 -6.39
CA PHE A 322 16.96 -2.35 -5.27
C PHE A 322 16.39 -1.53 -4.11
N THR A 323 15.30 -1.99 -3.52
CA THR A 323 14.74 -1.39 -2.29
C THR A 323 14.54 -2.47 -1.24
N LEU A 324 14.93 -2.19 0.00
CA LEU A 324 14.55 -2.97 1.16
C LEU A 324 13.43 -2.23 1.92
N HIS A 325 12.27 -2.86 2.08
CA HIS A 325 11.12 -2.34 2.82
C HIS A 325 10.96 -3.11 4.15
N VAL A 326 10.89 -2.37 5.24
CA VAL A 326 10.72 -2.89 6.60
C VAL A 326 9.37 -2.41 7.15
N PRO A 327 8.42 -3.30 7.51
CA PRO A 327 7.12 -2.92 8.07
C PRO A 327 7.29 -2.49 9.53
N VAL A 328 7.90 -1.33 9.75
CA VAL A 328 8.30 -0.84 11.08
C VAL A 328 7.15 -0.84 12.09
N ARG A 329 5.90 -0.61 11.63
CA ARG A 329 4.70 -0.62 12.47
C ARG A 329 4.45 -1.90 13.26
N ASP A 330 4.99 -3.03 12.80
CA ASP A 330 4.85 -4.32 13.47
C ASP A 330 5.97 -4.61 14.47
N TYR A 331 6.99 -3.76 14.52
CA TYR A 331 8.18 -3.92 15.34
C TYR A 331 8.36 -2.78 16.35
N VAL A 332 7.30 -2.03 16.63
CA VAL A 332 7.29 -0.91 17.57
C VAL A 332 6.08 -1.00 18.48
N ARG A 333 6.18 -0.38 19.66
CA ARG A 333 5.04 -0.23 20.57
C ARG A 333 4.06 0.82 20.08
N HIS A 334 4.58 1.92 19.55
CA HIS A 334 3.84 3.08 19.07
C HIS A 334 4.68 3.88 18.07
N ASP A 335 4.05 4.81 17.34
CA ASP A 335 4.73 5.58 16.29
C ASP A 335 5.85 6.49 16.81
N GLY A 336 5.87 6.83 18.10
CA GLY A 336 7.02 7.51 18.72
C GLY A 336 8.35 6.75 18.53
N GLU A 337 8.32 5.41 18.65
CA GLU A 337 9.50 4.58 18.39
C GLU A 337 9.81 4.47 16.89
N ALA A 338 8.79 4.31 16.05
CA ALA A 338 8.96 4.26 14.59
C ALA A 338 9.59 5.56 14.08
N LEU A 339 9.15 6.70 14.60
CA LEU A 339 9.68 8.02 14.28
C LEU A 339 11.13 8.21 14.74
N ALA A 340 11.48 7.67 15.91
CA ALA A 340 12.88 7.67 16.38
C ALA A 340 13.79 6.87 15.43
N ARG A 341 13.35 5.68 14.99
CA ARG A 341 14.08 4.86 14.02
C ARG A 341 14.20 5.52 12.65
N ALA A 342 13.09 6.08 12.14
CA ALA A 342 13.07 6.83 10.90
C ALA A 342 14.01 8.05 10.95
N THR A 343 13.99 8.80 12.06
CA THR A 343 14.89 9.94 12.29
C THR A 343 16.36 9.54 12.26
N ARG A 344 16.71 8.43 12.93
CA ARG A 344 18.08 7.87 12.90
C ARG A 344 18.48 7.48 11.47
N ALA A 345 17.58 6.83 10.72
CA ALA A 345 17.84 6.44 9.34
C ALA A 345 18.08 7.67 8.46
N LEU A 346 17.22 8.69 8.53
CA LEU A 346 17.36 9.93 7.77
C LEU A 346 18.70 10.62 8.08
N ARG A 347 19.07 10.75 9.36
CA ARG A 347 20.35 11.35 9.78
C ARG A 347 21.55 10.57 9.24
N ARG A 348 21.50 9.24 9.28
CA ARG A 348 22.58 8.38 8.75
C ARG A 348 22.86 8.66 7.27
N TYR A 349 21.82 8.94 6.49
CA TYR A 349 21.93 9.25 5.06
C TYR A 349 21.98 10.75 4.76
N GLY A 350 22.21 11.63 5.75
CA GLY A 350 22.35 13.07 5.55
C GLY A 350 21.06 13.79 5.12
N MET A 351 19.90 13.23 5.45
CA MET A 351 18.57 13.77 5.14
C MET A 351 17.98 14.51 6.34
N ASP A 352 17.15 15.53 6.09
CA ASP A 352 16.51 16.32 7.15
C ASP A 352 15.33 15.57 7.79
N PRO A 353 15.42 15.15 9.07
CA PRO A 353 14.33 14.50 9.76
C PRO A 353 13.20 15.45 10.17
N ALA A 354 13.40 16.77 10.15
CA ALA A 354 12.37 17.72 10.54
C ALA A 354 11.16 17.68 9.59
N SER A 355 11.40 17.39 8.30
CA SER A 355 10.34 17.20 7.30
C SER A 355 9.39 16.05 7.67
N LEU A 356 9.92 14.93 8.17
CA LEU A 356 9.10 13.80 8.62
C LEU A 356 8.25 14.16 9.84
N ARG A 357 8.78 14.91 10.80
CA ARG A 357 8.01 15.37 11.95
C ARG A 357 6.83 16.24 11.50
N ARG A 358 7.09 17.25 10.66
CA ARG A 358 6.03 18.10 10.10
C ARG A 358 5.00 17.31 9.30
N ALA A 359 5.43 16.26 8.60
CA ALA A 359 4.52 15.39 7.86
C ALA A 359 3.58 14.60 8.76
N MET A 360 4.05 14.12 9.91
CA MET A 360 3.19 13.46 10.89
C MET A 360 2.18 14.44 11.50
N ASP A 361 2.63 15.65 11.85
CA ASP A 361 1.74 16.71 12.35
C ASP A 361 0.71 17.15 11.28
N ALA A 362 1.07 17.05 9.99
CA ALA A 362 0.17 17.29 8.88
C ALA A 362 -0.88 16.19 8.71
N LEU A 363 -0.62 14.96 9.14
CA LEU A 363 -1.54 13.83 8.97
C LEU A 363 -2.59 13.76 10.08
N THR A 364 -2.17 14.00 11.32
CA THR A 364 -3.01 13.77 12.50
C THR A 364 -2.61 14.66 13.67
N SER A 365 -3.57 14.95 14.55
CA SER A 365 -3.33 15.66 15.81
C SER A 365 -2.99 14.72 16.98
N ARG A 366 -3.11 13.40 16.80
CA ARG A 366 -2.78 12.45 17.87
C ARG A 366 -1.29 12.47 18.17
N ARG A 367 -0.92 12.17 19.42
CA ARG A 367 0.49 12.00 19.75
C ARG A 367 1.01 10.70 19.14
N PRO A 368 2.28 10.64 18.70
CA PRO A 368 2.87 9.41 18.19
C PRO A 368 2.83 8.24 19.19
N GLU A 369 2.76 8.50 20.49
CA GLU A 369 2.73 7.49 21.55
C GLU A 369 1.33 6.88 21.78
N ASP A 370 0.26 7.54 21.28
CA ASP A 370 -1.13 7.13 21.52
C ASP A 370 -1.62 6.04 20.54
N GLY A 371 -0.76 5.57 19.64
CA GLY A 371 -1.07 4.54 18.67
C GLY A 371 0.13 4.09 17.85
N ALA A 372 -0.05 3.03 17.07
CA ALA A 372 0.95 2.52 16.14
C ALA A 372 0.39 2.48 14.71
N GLY A 373 1.26 2.50 13.71
CA GLY A 373 0.87 2.27 12.32
C GLY A 373 0.78 3.52 11.45
N LEU A 374 0.97 4.72 12.01
CA LEU A 374 1.07 5.93 11.20
C LEU A 374 2.30 5.87 10.29
N ILE A 375 3.45 5.40 10.79
CA ILE A 375 4.60 5.06 9.93
C ILE A 375 4.51 3.58 9.57
N ALA A 376 3.95 3.29 8.39
CA ALA A 376 3.66 1.92 7.98
C ALA A 376 4.93 1.14 7.61
N TYR A 377 5.80 1.75 6.81
CA TYR A 377 7.06 1.17 6.34
C TYR A 377 8.19 2.20 6.35
N LEU A 378 9.40 1.70 6.57
CA LEU A 378 10.64 2.38 6.21
C LEU A 378 11.29 1.64 5.06
N ALA A 379 11.81 2.36 4.08
CA ALA A 379 12.49 1.76 2.95
C ALA A 379 13.81 2.45 2.63
N LEU A 380 14.86 1.64 2.39
CA LEU A 380 16.12 2.11 1.83
C LEU A 380 16.15 1.76 0.35
N VAL A 381 16.28 2.77 -0.50
CA VAL A 381 16.17 2.62 -1.95
C VAL A 381 17.49 3.00 -2.61
N HIS A 382 17.99 2.09 -3.42
CA HIS A 382 19.09 2.29 -4.35
C HIS A 382 18.61 2.23 -5.79
N GLN A 383 19.19 3.06 -6.63
CA GLN A 383 19.00 3.09 -8.07
C GLN A 383 20.33 3.47 -8.70
N GLU A 384 20.74 2.74 -9.72
CA GLU A 384 21.96 2.99 -10.48
C GLU A 384 22.06 4.47 -10.90
N GLY A 385 23.25 5.05 -10.69
CA GLY A 385 23.51 6.45 -11.04
C GLY A 385 22.76 7.50 -10.21
N ARG A 386 22.05 7.10 -9.15
CA ARG A 386 21.30 8.02 -8.27
C ARG A 386 21.72 7.86 -6.80
N PRO A 387 21.66 8.94 -6.00
CA PRO A 387 21.91 8.85 -4.58
C PRO A 387 20.88 7.95 -3.88
N ALA A 388 21.31 7.25 -2.83
CA ALA A 388 20.41 6.50 -1.95
C ALA A 388 19.34 7.41 -1.37
N ARG A 389 18.12 6.88 -1.21
CA ARG A 389 17.00 7.59 -0.55
C ARG A 389 16.40 6.73 0.53
N VAL A 390 15.93 7.39 1.60
CA VAL A 390 15.06 6.77 2.60
C VAL A 390 13.63 7.17 2.27
N THR A 391 12.71 6.21 2.23
CA THR A 391 11.28 6.46 2.03
C THR A 391 10.50 6.09 3.29
N THR A 392 9.65 6.99 3.75
CA THR A 392 8.71 6.76 4.84
C THR A 392 7.30 6.65 4.28
N TYR A 393 6.63 5.53 4.54
CA TYR A 393 5.23 5.30 4.16
C TYR A 393 4.33 5.67 5.34
N LEU A 394 3.29 6.44 5.07
CA LEU A 394 2.48 7.13 6.06
C LEU A 394 1.01 6.82 5.85
N SER A 395 0.38 6.20 6.86
CA SER A 395 -1.03 5.83 6.83
C SER A 395 -1.93 7.06 6.93
N ALA A 396 -3.09 7.03 6.26
CA ALA A 396 -4.10 8.08 6.40
C ALA A 396 -4.93 7.97 7.69
N GLU A 397 -5.04 6.76 8.26
CA GLU A 397 -5.78 6.46 9.51
C GLU A 397 -7.21 6.99 9.51
N ALA A 398 -7.92 6.88 8.38
CA ALA A 398 -9.26 7.44 8.25
C ALA A 398 -10.31 6.66 9.06
N TYR A 399 -10.06 5.38 9.33
CA TYR A 399 -11.03 4.50 9.97
C TYR A 399 -10.56 3.96 11.33
N ALA A 400 -9.26 3.86 11.55
CA ALA A 400 -8.74 3.33 12.79
C ALA A 400 -7.33 3.81 13.11
N VAL A 401 -7.07 3.93 14.42
CA VAL A 401 -5.73 3.97 14.98
C VAL A 401 -5.50 2.65 15.70
N ARG A 402 -4.41 1.95 15.36
CA ARG A 402 -4.03 0.72 16.07
C ARG A 402 -3.55 1.09 17.46
N VAL A 403 -4.10 0.41 18.47
CA VAL A 403 -3.72 0.62 19.87
C VAL A 403 -2.24 0.34 20.08
N ALA A 404 -1.58 1.18 20.88
CA ALA A 404 -0.19 1.00 21.25
C ALA A 404 0.03 -0.39 21.89
N GLY A 405 1.05 -1.11 21.40
CA GLY A 405 1.43 -2.41 21.91
C GLY A 405 2.09 -2.31 23.29
N VAL A 406 1.72 -3.21 24.20
CA VAL A 406 2.34 -3.31 25.54
C VAL A 406 3.68 -4.06 25.47
N ASP A 407 3.81 -4.99 24.52
CA ASP A 407 5.02 -5.76 24.22
C ASP A 407 5.21 -5.89 22.70
N VAL A 408 6.43 -5.62 22.22
CA VAL A 408 6.85 -6.04 20.87
C VAL A 408 7.46 -7.42 21.06
N PRO A 409 7.04 -8.46 20.32
CA PRO A 409 7.70 -9.76 20.39
C PRO A 409 9.15 -9.59 19.95
N CYS A 410 10.05 -9.45 20.93
CA CYS A 410 11.48 -9.50 20.72
C CYS A 410 11.77 -10.95 20.31
N GLY A 411 12.45 -11.17 19.19
CA GLY A 411 12.81 -12.50 18.68
C GLY A 411 13.77 -13.29 19.58
N VAL A 412 13.88 -12.95 20.86
CA VAL A 412 14.67 -13.67 21.86
C VAL A 412 13.80 -14.77 22.44
N ALA A 413 13.73 -15.90 21.74
CA ALA A 413 13.56 -17.16 22.47
C ALA A 413 14.86 -17.35 23.27
N CYS A 414 14.86 -16.97 24.54
CA CYS A 414 15.87 -17.48 25.47
C CYS A 414 15.71 -19.00 25.52
N ALA A 415 16.66 -19.72 24.94
CA ALA A 415 16.94 -21.12 25.24
C ALA A 415 18.41 -21.22 25.64
#